data_AF-A0A966DYN3-F1
#
_entry.id   AF-A0A966DYN3-F1
#
_cell.length_a   1.000
_cell.length_b   1.000
_cell.length_c   1.000
_cell.angle_alpha   90.00
_cell.angle_beta   90.00
_cell.angle_gamma   90.00
#
_symmetry.space_group_name_H-M   'P 1'
#
loop_
_entity.id
_entity.type
_entity.pdbx_description
1 polymer ?
#
loop_
_entity_poly.entity_id
_entity_poly.type
_entity_poly.pdbx_seq_one_letter_code
_entity_poly.pdbx_strand_id
1 'polypeptide(L)'
;MATGTVGFRFDPEWRITLFTLVMVSVMVNLGFWQLQREEEKAELSLAWEQRQAQPPAPLEELWHDGSDQLAYRPVTVTGRYREGEYFLLDNRILKGKFGYEVLALMELEDSGDTVLVNRGWIAGDPARLSQPVIPEIAGLVTERGHVYVAPGEAYLLQEQQLAPG
;
A
#
# COMPACT_ATOMS: atom_id res chain seq x y z
N MET A 1 -37.53 -26.28 -55.78
CA MET A 1 -36.93 -25.86 -54.50
C MET A 1 -35.49 -26.31 -54.51
N ALA A 2 -34.54 -25.38 -54.69
CA ALA A 2 -33.12 -25.70 -54.65
C ALA A 2 -32.55 -25.22 -53.31
N THR A 3 -32.22 -26.16 -52.44
CA THR A 3 -31.60 -25.89 -51.15
C THR A 3 -30.10 -25.66 -51.39
N GLY A 4 -29.68 -24.40 -51.48
CA GLY A 4 -28.26 -24.05 -51.57
C GLY A 4 -27.61 -24.24 -50.20
N THR A 5 -26.83 -25.31 -50.02
CA THR A 5 -25.95 -25.48 -48.87
C THR A 5 -24.79 -24.49 -49.02
N VAL A 6 -24.79 -23.44 -48.20
CA VAL A 6 -23.65 -22.52 -48.10
C VAL A 6 -22.52 -23.27 -47.40
N GLY A 7 -21.61 -23.85 -48.18
CA GLY A 7 -20.39 -24.47 -47.67
C GLY A 7 -19.36 -23.41 -47.31
N PHE A 8 -18.91 -23.38 -46.05
CA PHE A 8 -17.79 -22.53 -45.63
C PHE A 8 -16.53 -22.96 -46.39
N ARG A 9 -15.96 -22.09 -47.24
CA ARG A 9 -14.62 -22.28 -47.83
C ARG A 9 -13.62 -21.47 -47.02
N PHE A 10 -12.63 -22.16 -46.46
CA PHE A 10 -11.53 -21.56 -45.70
C PHE A 10 -10.31 -21.52 -46.60
N ASP A 11 -9.93 -20.33 -47.07
CA ASP A 11 -8.76 -20.09 -47.91
C ASP A 11 -7.71 -19.32 -47.08
N PRO A 12 -6.85 -20.01 -46.30
CA PRO A 12 -5.92 -19.34 -45.40
C PRO A 12 -4.80 -18.66 -46.19
N GLU A 13 -4.76 -17.32 -46.13
CA GLU A 13 -3.64 -16.55 -46.63
C GLU A 13 -2.46 -16.72 -45.66
N TRP A 14 -1.28 -17.08 -46.17
CA TRP A 14 -0.16 -17.54 -45.34
C TRP A 14 0.43 -16.43 -44.46
N ARG A 15 0.35 -15.15 -44.86
CA ARG A 15 0.83 -14.02 -44.05
C ARG A 15 -0.09 -13.77 -42.87
N ILE A 16 -1.40 -13.77 -43.10
CA ILE A 16 -2.42 -13.65 -42.04
C ILE A 16 -2.33 -14.84 -41.10
N THR A 17 -2.14 -16.05 -41.64
CA THR A 17 -1.97 -17.27 -40.83
C THR A 17 -0.74 -17.16 -39.93
N LEU A 18 0.42 -16.75 -40.47
CA LEU A 18 1.65 -16.55 -39.69
C LEU A 18 1.47 -15.47 -38.62
N PHE A 19 0.89 -14.32 -39.00
CA PHE A 19 0.61 -13.23 -38.06
C PHE A 19 -0.30 -13.70 -36.92
N THR A 20 -1.35 -14.45 -37.24
CA THR A 20 -2.28 -15.01 -36.26
C THR A 20 -1.56 -15.97 -35.31
N LEU A 21 -0.70 -16.85 -35.82
CA LEU A 21 0.09 -17.75 -34.97
C LEU A 21 0.98 -16.98 -34.00
N VAL A 22 1.69 -15.95 -34.47
CA VAL A 22 2.53 -15.09 -33.62
C VAL A 22 1.69 -14.39 -32.55
N MET A 23 0.57 -13.78 -32.95
CA MET A 23 -0.32 -13.09 -32.01
C MET A 23 -0.91 -14.05 -30.97
N VAL A 24 -1.35 -15.24 -31.38
CA VAL A 24 -1.84 -16.26 -30.45
C VAL A 24 -0.75 -16.67 -29.46
N SER A 25 0.49 -16.89 -29.91
CA SER A 25 1.60 -17.19 -29.01
C SER A 25 1.87 -16.08 -27.99
N VAL A 26 1.85 -14.82 -28.43
CA VAL A 26 2.01 -13.66 -27.52
C VAL A 26 0.85 -13.58 -26.52
N MET A 27 -0.39 -13.72 -26.98
CA MET A 27 -1.57 -13.66 -26.11
C MET A 27 -1.58 -14.79 -25.08
N VAL A 28 -1.18 -16.00 -25.46
CA VAL A 28 -1.04 -17.13 -24.53
C VAL A 28 0.04 -16.86 -23.49
N ASN A 29 1.20 -16.32 -23.90
CA ASN A 29 2.26 -15.96 -22.96
C ASN A 29 1.82 -14.87 -21.98
N LEU A 30 1.12 -13.84 -22.47
CA LEU A 30 0.52 -12.81 -21.62
C LEU A 30 -0.55 -13.39 -20.69
N GLY A 31 -1.34 -14.38 -21.15
CA GLY A 31 -2.30 -15.09 -20.30
C GLY A 31 -1.62 -15.81 -19.12
N PHE A 32 -0.52 -16.52 -19.38
CA PHE A 32 0.27 -17.13 -18.32
C PHE A 32 0.90 -16.08 -17.39
N TRP A 33 1.38 -14.96 -17.93
CA TRP A 33 1.90 -13.87 -17.11
C TRP A 33 0.84 -13.28 -16.18
N GLN A 34 -0.40 -13.11 -16.67
CA GLN A 34 -1.52 -12.65 -15.85
C GLN A 34 -1.82 -13.62 -14.70
N LEU A 35 -1.81 -14.94 -14.96
CA LEU A 35 -2.01 -15.97 -13.93
C LEU A 35 -0.89 -15.94 -12.89
N GLN A 36 0.37 -15.90 -13.33
CA GLN A 36 1.51 -15.80 -12.43
C GLN A 36 1.40 -14.53 -11.55
N ARG A 37 0.99 -13.40 -12.13
CA ARG A 37 0.80 -12.16 -11.37
C ARG A 37 -0.36 -12.21 -10.38
N GLU A 38 -1.36 -13.05 -10.63
CA GLU A 38 -2.45 -13.30 -9.69
C GLU A 38 -1.98 -14.16 -8.52
N GLU A 39 -1.22 -15.23 -8.80
CA GLU A 39 -0.58 -16.07 -7.77
C GLU A 39 0.34 -15.24 -6.86
N GLU A 40 1.20 -14.39 -7.42
CA GLU A 40 2.05 -13.49 -6.64
C GLU A 40 1.24 -12.58 -5.70
N LYS A 41 0.08 -12.07 -6.17
CA LYS A 41 -0.81 -11.26 -5.34
C LYS A 41 -1.50 -12.08 -4.25
N ALA A 42 -1.89 -13.31 -4.57
CA ALA A 42 -2.52 -14.22 -3.62
C ALA A 42 -1.55 -14.60 -2.49
N GLU A 43 -0.30 -14.92 -2.82
CA GLU A 43 0.75 -15.21 -1.84
C GLU A 43 1.01 -14.02 -0.91
N LEU A 44 1.12 -12.81 -1.46
CA LEU A 44 1.26 -11.59 -0.66
C LEU A 44 0.06 -11.36 0.27
N SER A 45 -1.16 -11.56 -0.23
CA SER A 45 -2.39 -11.43 0.57
C SER A 45 -2.42 -12.44 1.72
N LEU A 46 -2.09 -13.70 1.45
CA LEU A 46 -2.01 -14.75 2.47
C LEU A 46 -0.95 -14.44 3.52
N ALA A 47 0.23 -13.96 3.11
CA ALA A 47 1.29 -13.55 4.04
C ALA A 47 0.86 -12.35 4.91
N TRP A 48 0.02 -11.45 4.39
CA TRP A 48 -0.56 -10.36 5.18
C TRP A 48 -1.61 -10.86 6.18
N GLU A 49 -2.54 -11.71 5.74
CA GLU A 49 -3.56 -12.28 6.62
C GLU A 49 -2.96 -13.08 7.77
N GLN A 50 -1.93 -13.91 7.49
CA GLN A 50 -1.22 -14.67 8.52
C GLN A 50 -0.54 -13.77 9.55
N ARG A 51 0.05 -12.65 9.12
CA ARG A 51 0.70 -11.70 10.03
C ARG A 51 -0.32 -10.93 10.86
N GLN A 52 -1.41 -10.49 10.25
CA GLN A 52 -2.48 -9.78 10.98
C GLN A 52 -3.23 -10.67 11.98
N ALA A 53 -3.24 -11.99 11.77
CA ALA A 53 -3.82 -12.95 12.70
C ALA A 53 -2.99 -13.16 13.98
N GLN A 54 -1.75 -12.67 14.04
CA GLN A 54 -0.92 -12.79 15.24
C GLN A 54 -1.47 -11.90 16.37
N PRO A 55 -1.29 -12.30 17.64
CA PRO A 55 -1.66 -11.45 18.76
C PRO A 55 -0.81 -10.16 18.71
N PRO A 56 -1.41 -8.99 19.00
CA PRO A 56 -0.65 -7.75 19.12
C PRO A 56 0.40 -7.89 20.22
N ALA A 57 1.62 -7.50 19.91
CA ALA A 57 2.70 -7.38 20.87
C ALA A 57 3.07 -5.90 21.08
N PRO A 58 3.65 -5.55 22.24
CA PRO A 58 4.28 -4.25 22.43
C PRO A 58 5.33 -4.01 21.34
N LEU A 59 5.39 -2.81 20.77
CA LEU A 59 6.33 -2.50 19.69
C LEU A 59 7.79 -2.66 20.13
N GLU A 60 8.06 -2.39 21.41
CA GLU A 60 9.37 -2.46 22.05
C GLU A 60 9.95 -3.89 22.02
N GLU A 61 9.08 -4.91 22.16
CA GLU A 61 9.49 -6.32 22.07
C GLU A 61 9.90 -6.72 20.65
N LEU A 62 9.36 -6.02 19.64
CA LEU A 62 9.55 -6.36 18.24
C LEU A 62 10.64 -5.52 17.56
N TRP A 63 11.14 -4.47 18.21
CA TRP A 63 12.09 -3.52 17.61
C TRP A 63 13.37 -4.16 17.07
N HIS A 64 13.74 -5.33 17.62
CA HIS A 64 14.91 -6.10 17.20
C HIS A 64 14.65 -7.04 16.01
N ASP A 65 13.39 -7.25 15.63
CA ASP A 65 13.04 -8.05 14.47
C ASP A 65 13.36 -7.28 13.18
N GLY A 66 13.79 -7.99 12.13
CA GLY A 66 14.05 -7.37 10.82
C GLY A 66 12.80 -6.71 10.23
N SER A 67 12.98 -5.65 9.41
CA SER A 67 11.87 -4.90 8.80
C SER A 67 10.85 -5.79 8.07
N ASP A 68 11.31 -6.84 7.41
CA ASP A 68 10.44 -7.77 6.67
C ASP A 68 9.49 -8.55 7.60
N GLN A 69 9.94 -8.83 8.82
CA GLN A 69 9.17 -9.54 9.86
C GLN A 69 8.20 -8.59 10.58
N LEU A 70 8.57 -7.30 10.70
CA LEU A 70 7.72 -6.28 11.30
C LEU A 70 6.55 -5.86 10.40
N ALA A 71 6.75 -5.87 9.09
CA ALA A 71 5.77 -5.36 8.14
C ALA A 71 4.38 -6.00 8.35
N TYR A 72 3.37 -5.14 8.54
CA TYR A 72 1.96 -5.50 8.75
C TYR A 72 1.67 -6.30 10.03
N ARG A 73 2.61 -6.38 10.97
CA ARG A 73 2.39 -7.04 12.26
C ARG A 73 1.56 -6.14 13.18
N PRO A 74 0.51 -6.67 13.83
CA PRO A 74 -0.25 -5.93 14.82
C PRO A 74 0.62 -5.55 16.02
N VAL A 75 0.61 -4.28 16.40
CA VAL A 75 1.39 -3.76 17.54
C VAL A 75 0.52 -2.89 18.44
N THR A 76 0.92 -2.84 19.71
CA THR A 76 0.37 -1.89 20.68
C THR A 76 1.49 -0.95 21.12
N VAL A 77 1.19 0.33 21.23
CA VAL A 77 2.13 1.35 21.67
C VAL A 77 1.47 2.22 22.74
N THR A 78 2.19 2.56 23.79
CA THR A 78 1.70 3.44 24.86
C THR A 78 2.61 4.64 24.99
N GLY A 79 2.04 5.84 24.91
CA GLY A 79 2.83 7.05 24.85
C GLY A 79 2.03 8.34 24.87
N ARG A 80 2.73 9.45 24.65
CA ARG A 80 2.15 10.79 24.54
C ARG A 80 2.51 11.39 23.19
N TYR A 81 1.54 12.00 22.53
CA TYR A 81 1.81 12.74 21.29
C TYR A 81 2.55 14.04 21.61
N ARG A 82 3.56 14.37 20.80
CA ARG A 82 4.22 15.68 20.86
C ARG A 82 3.31 16.72 20.21
N GLU A 83 2.94 17.73 20.98
CA GLU A 83 2.07 18.80 20.52
C GLU A 83 2.73 19.59 19.37
N GLY A 84 1.99 19.80 18.29
CA GLY A 84 2.48 20.53 17.11
C GLY A 84 3.49 19.78 16.23
N GLU A 85 3.98 18.60 16.63
CA GLU A 85 4.91 17.79 15.84
C GLU A 85 4.17 16.70 15.05
N TYR A 86 3.71 17.08 13.86
CA TYR A 86 3.07 16.16 12.92
C TYR A 86 3.42 16.50 11.47
N PHE A 87 3.34 15.50 10.61
CA PHE A 87 3.42 15.63 9.17
C PHE A 87 2.05 15.39 8.55
N LEU A 88 1.70 16.25 7.59
CA LEU A 88 0.51 16.08 6.76
C LEU A 88 0.92 15.46 5.44
N LEU A 89 0.54 14.20 5.25
CA LEU A 89 0.74 13.53 3.98
C LEU A 89 -0.42 13.89 3.04
N ASP A 90 -0.12 14.77 2.09
CA ASP A 90 -1.04 15.31 1.10
C ASP A 90 -1.42 14.28 0.01
N ASN A 91 -2.35 14.67 -0.85
CA ASN A 91 -2.85 13.95 -2.02
C ASN A 91 -3.53 12.63 -1.67
N ARG A 92 -4.18 12.57 -0.49
CA ARG A 92 -4.90 11.37 -0.04
C ARG A 92 -6.36 11.51 -0.41
N ILE A 93 -6.81 10.69 -1.36
CA ILE A 93 -8.21 10.62 -1.78
C ILE A 93 -8.88 9.48 -1.03
N LEU A 94 -9.86 9.80 -0.18
CA LEU A 94 -10.69 8.82 0.51
C LEU A 94 -12.15 9.01 0.10
N LYS A 95 -12.76 7.98 -0.48
CA LYS A 95 -14.16 7.99 -0.97
C LYS A 95 -14.48 9.20 -1.86
N GLY A 96 -13.53 9.55 -2.75
CA GLY A 96 -13.67 10.67 -3.69
C GLY A 96 -13.47 12.07 -3.09
N LYS A 97 -13.10 12.18 -1.80
CA LYS A 97 -12.78 13.45 -1.16
C LYS A 97 -11.27 13.60 -1.00
N PHE A 98 -10.79 14.80 -1.28
CA PHE A 98 -9.41 15.20 -1.03
C PHE A 98 -9.16 15.38 0.48
N GLY A 99 -7.98 14.98 0.94
CA GLY A 99 -7.55 15.19 2.31
C GLY A 99 -6.12 14.77 2.57
N TYR A 100 -5.81 14.66 3.85
CA TYR A 100 -4.47 14.43 4.37
C TYR A 100 -4.48 13.22 5.30
N GLU A 101 -3.41 12.44 5.28
CA GLU A 101 -3.11 11.55 6.39
C GLU A 101 -2.26 12.29 7.42
N VAL A 102 -2.62 12.15 8.70
CA VAL A 102 -1.95 12.82 9.81
C VAL A 102 -0.94 11.86 10.43
N LEU A 103 0.35 12.13 10.28
CA LEU A 103 1.43 11.37 10.90
C LEU A 103 1.96 12.17 12.10
N ALA A 104 1.65 11.75 13.32
CA ALA A 104 2.06 12.46 14.53
C ALA A 104 3.24 11.76 15.22
N LEU A 105 4.14 12.54 15.82
CA LEU A 105 5.20 12.00 16.66
C LEU A 105 4.63 11.63 18.02
N MET A 106 4.91 10.41 18.46
CA MET A 106 4.54 9.91 19.78
C MET A 106 5.80 9.48 20.53
N GLU A 107 5.97 10.00 21.74
CA GLU A 107 6.99 9.53 22.67
C GLU A 107 6.45 8.34 23.45
N LEU A 108 7.17 7.22 23.39
CA LEU A 108 6.83 6.00 24.13
C LEU A 108 7.17 6.17 25.61
N GLU A 109 6.25 5.74 26.49
CA GLU A 109 6.44 5.87 27.94
C GLU A 109 7.54 4.95 28.49
N ASP A 110 7.66 3.74 27.93
CA ASP A 110 8.56 2.71 28.45
C ASP A 110 10.02 2.93 28.04
N SER A 111 10.29 3.30 26.79
CA SER A 111 11.67 3.45 26.27
C SER A 111 12.14 4.89 26.11
N GLY A 112 11.22 5.87 26.03
CA GLY A 112 11.53 7.25 25.66
C GLY A 112 11.84 7.46 24.18
N ASP A 113 11.73 6.41 23.36
CA ASP A 113 11.88 6.52 21.90
C ASP A 113 10.71 7.28 21.28
N THR A 114 10.94 7.86 20.11
CA THR A 114 9.91 8.56 19.34
C THR A 114 9.50 7.74 18.12
N VAL A 115 8.20 7.47 17.99
CA VAL A 115 7.63 6.74 16.85
C VAL A 115 6.67 7.63 16.07
N LEU A 116 6.60 7.38 14.76
CA LEU A 116 5.66 8.06 13.88
C LEU A 116 4.37 7.25 13.77
N VAL A 117 3.26 7.82 14.24
CA VAL A 117 1.95 7.15 14.26
C VAL A 117 1.03 7.79 13.22
N ASN A 118 0.51 6.97 12.31
CA ASN A 118 -0.53 7.41 11.38
C ASN A 118 -1.89 7.45 12.11
N ARG A 119 -2.38 8.65 12.38
CA ARG A 119 -3.66 8.92 13.08
C ARG A 119 -4.88 8.88 12.14
N GLY A 120 -4.66 8.52 10.88
CA GLY A 120 -5.70 8.37 9.87
C GLY A 120 -5.90 9.61 9.01
N TRP A 121 -7.04 9.62 8.33
CA TRP A 121 -7.34 10.59 7.27
C TRP A 121 -8.25 11.71 7.77
N ILE A 122 -7.94 12.95 7.38
CA ILE A 122 -8.78 14.13 7.60
C ILE A 122 -9.09 14.81 6.27
N ALA A 123 -10.33 15.30 6.14
CA ALA A 123 -10.75 16.04 4.96
C ALA A 123 -9.94 17.34 4.83
N GLY A 124 -9.43 17.58 3.63
CA GLY A 124 -8.72 18.80 3.27
C GLY A 124 -9.62 19.72 2.46
N ASP A 125 -9.23 20.99 2.38
CA ASP A 125 -9.81 21.90 1.40
C ASP A 125 -9.29 21.55 -0.01
N PRO A 126 -10.17 21.20 -0.97
CA PRO A 126 -9.76 20.94 -2.35
C PRO A 126 -9.03 22.12 -3.01
N ALA A 127 -9.35 23.35 -2.59
CA ALA A 127 -8.67 24.55 -3.08
C ALA A 127 -7.34 24.84 -2.36
N ARG A 128 -7.03 24.10 -1.29
CA ARG A 128 -5.81 24.21 -0.46
C ARG A 128 -5.60 25.61 0.13
N LEU A 129 -6.69 26.34 0.37
CA LEU A 129 -6.67 27.68 0.94
C LEU A 129 -6.68 27.64 2.46
N SER A 130 -7.05 26.51 3.06
CA SER A 130 -7.02 26.30 4.52
C SER A 130 -6.33 25.00 4.91
N GLN A 131 -5.59 25.03 6.02
CA GLN A 131 -5.06 23.83 6.66
C GLN A 131 -6.16 23.09 7.43
N PRO A 132 -6.13 21.74 7.46
CA PRO A 132 -7.06 20.97 8.25
C PRO A 132 -6.82 21.20 9.74
N VAL A 133 -7.89 21.27 10.53
CA VAL A 133 -7.80 21.34 12.00
C VAL A 133 -7.62 19.93 12.53
N ILE A 134 -6.46 19.65 13.11
CA ILE A 134 -6.14 18.34 13.66
C ILE A 134 -6.56 18.31 15.14
N PRO A 135 -7.38 17.33 15.57
CA PRO A 135 -7.74 17.21 16.97
C PRO A 135 -6.50 16.85 17.80
N GLU A 136 -6.25 17.62 18.85
CA GLU A 136 -5.22 17.30 19.83
C GLU A 136 -5.66 16.15 20.73
N ILE A 137 -4.73 15.27 21.07
CA ILE A 137 -4.94 14.21 22.06
C ILE A 137 -3.97 14.48 23.21
N ALA A 138 -4.52 14.88 24.35
CA ALA A 138 -3.75 15.16 25.54
C ALA A 138 -3.65 13.91 26.44
N GLY A 139 -2.49 13.74 27.05
CA GLY A 139 -2.25 12.69 28.04
C GLY A 139 -1.70 11.39 27.46
N LEU A 140 -1.62 10.38 28.31
CA LEU A 140 -1.12 9.05 27.97
C LEU A 140 -2.20 8.26 27.23
N VAL A 141 -1.85 7.72 26.07
CA VAL A 141 -2.74 6.90 25.25
C VAL A 141 -2.08 5.59 24.85
N THR A 142 -2.91 4.54 24.79
CA THR A 142 -2.52 3.24 24.25
C THR A 142 -3.20 3.06 22.91
N GLU A 143 -2.41 3.00 21.84
CA GLU A 143 -2.87 2.86 20.48
C GLU A 143 -2.56 1.46 19.95
N ARG A 144 -3.50 0.90 19.18
CA ARG A 144 -3.31 -0.37 18.48
C ARG A 144 -3.27 -0.13 16.98
N GLY A 145 -2.23 -0.62 16.34
CA GLY A 145 -2.01 -0.43 14.91
C GLY A 145 -1.26 -1.59 14.29
N HIS A 146 -0.66 -1.33 13.14
CA HIS A 146 0.26 -2.24 12.46
C HIS A 146 1.48 -1.47 12.01
N VAL A 147 2.63 -2.12 11.96
CA VAL A 147 3.85 -1.49 11.46
C VAL A 147 3.77 -1.40 9.93
N TYR A 148 3.95 -0.18 9.42
CA TYR A 148 4.11 0.06 7.99
C TYR A 148 5.59 -0.02 7.62
N VAL A 149 5.91 -0.83 6.62
CA VAL A 149 7.24 -0.92 6.01
C VAL A 149 7.06 -0.69 4.51
N ALA A 150 7.80 0.27 3.98
CA ALA A 150 7.73 0.61 2.56
C ALA A 150 8.17 -0.61 1.72
N PRO A 151 7.37 -1.05 0.73
CA PRO A 151 7.77 -2.14 -0.16
C PRO A 151 8.83 -1.64 -1.14
N GLY A 152 10.10 -1.91 -0.83
CA GLY A 152 11.24 -1.55 -1.68
C GLY A 152 11.74 -0.12 -1.50
N GLU A 153 12.64 0.31 -2.38
CA GLU A 153 13.19 1.67 -2.35
C GLU A 153 12.13 2.70 -2.75
N ALA A 154 12.00 3.77 -1.95
CA ALA A 154 11.11 4.86 -2.28
C ALA A 154 11.61 5.56 -3.56
N TYR A 155 10.71 5.73 -4.54
CA TYR A 155 10.97 6.59 -5.68
C TYR A 155 11.04 8.05 -5.21
N LEU A 156 12.26 8.53 -4.99
CA LEU A 156 12.51 9.92 -4.65
C LEU A 156 12.63 10.74 -5.93
N LEU A 157 11.92 11.87 -5.98
CA LEU A 157 12.05 12.82 -7.10
C LEU A 157 13.46 13.44 -7.17
N GLN A 158 14.16 13.47 -6.03
CA GLN A 158 15.54 13.92 -5.89
C GLN A 158 16.16 13.28 -4.64
N GLU A 159 17.46 13.04 -4.65
CA GLU A 159 18.19 12.67 -3.43
C GLU A 159 18.04 13.78 -2.38
N GLN A 160 17.37 13.45 -1.28
CA GLN A 160 17.13 14.39 -0.19
C GLN A 160 18.17 14.14 0.90
N GLN A 161 19.19 14.99 0.97
CA GLN A 161 20.13 15.02 2.09
C GLN A 161 19.43 15.60 3.31
N LEU A 162 19.02 14.74 4.23
CA LEU A 162 18.59 15.16 5.56
C LEU A 162 19.83 15.61 6.34
N ALA A 163 19.85 16.88 6.76
CA ALA A 163 20.89 17.36 7.67
C ALA A 163 20.81 16.55 8.98
N PRO A 164 21.95 16.14 9.57
CA PRO A 164 21.94 15.51 10.88
C PRO A 164 21.38 16.52 11.90
N GLY A 165 20.26 16.15 12.52
CA GLY A 165 19.67 16.85 13.66
C GLY A 165 20.30 16.42 14.97
#